data_AF-A0A7S1Y4I2-F1
#
_entry.id   AF-A0A7S1Y4I2-F1
#
_cell.length_a   1.000
_cell.length_b   1.000
_cell.length_c   1.000
_cell.angle_alpha   90.00
_cell.angle_beta   90.00
_cell.angle_gamma   90.00
#
_symmetry.space_group_name_H-M   'P 1'
#
loop_
_entity.id
_entity.type
_entity.pdbx_description
1 polymer ?
#
loop_
_entity_poly.entity_id
_entity_poly.type
_entity_poly.pdbx_seq_one_letter_code
_entity_poly.pdbx_strand_id
1 'polypeptide(L)'
;SKPRYSRPQILDCSDGQEPCIHIVEGRHPCVDGTHSGGEFIPNDLTLGALGSNPDAASERVLLLSGPNMGGKSTLLRQTCMIAILAQVGCYVPATECSLTPVDRIFTRLG
;
A
#
# COMPACT_ATOMS: atom_id res chain seq x y z
N SER A 1 17.75 8.44 10.93
CA SER A 1 16.38 7.97 11.26
C SER A 1 15.59 7.95 9.97
N LYS A 2 15.06 6.80 9.53
CA LYS A 2 14.21 6.75 8.33
C LYS A 2 12.91 7.54 8.60
N PRO A 3 12.38 8.29 7.62
CA PRO A 3 11.16 9.05 7.83
C PRO A 3 9.96 8.11 8.03
N ARG A 4 9.16 8.33 9.08
CA ARG A 4 7.93 7.55 9.33
C ARG A 4 6.81 7.83 8.33
N TYR A 5 6.90 8.97 7.63
CA TYR A 5 5.94 9.42 6.66
C TYR A 5 6.66 9.91 5.40
N SER A 6 6.08 9.66 4.23
CA SER A 6 6.61 10.10 2.94
C SER A 6 5.53 10.80 2.10
N ARG A 7 5.98 11.67 1.19
CA ARG A 7 5.10 12.25 0.17
C ARG A 7 4.83 11.16 -0.88
N PRO A 8 3.57 10.77 -1.12
CA PRO A 8 3.26 9.76 -2.12
C PRO A 8 3.51 10.29 -3.54
N GLN A 9 3.92 9.41 -4.44
CA GLN A 9 4.03 9.68 -5.86
C GLN A 9 2.79 9.14 -6.58
N ILE A 10 1.96 10.04 -7.09
CA ILE A 10 0.85 9.66 -7.97
C ILE A 10 1.43 9.52 -9.38
N LEU A 11 1.40 8.30 -9.91
CA LEU A 11 1.88 7.97 -11.25
C LEU A 11 0.76 8.17 -12.26
N ASP A 12 1.09 8.65 -13.46
CA ASP A 12 0.12 8.79 -14.54
C ASP A 12 -0.30 7.43 -15.11
N CYS A 13 -1.54 7.37 -15.62
CA CYS A 13 -2.05 6.24 -16.38
C CYS A 13 -1.98 6.56 -17.88
N SER A 14 -0.77 6.73 -18.43
CA SER A 14 -0.59 6.91 -19.88
C SER A 14 -0.57 5.56 -20.62
N ASP A 15 -0.73 5.61 -21.95
CA ASP A 15 -0.64 4.41 -22.80
C ASP A 15 0.65 3.63 -22.53
N GLY A 16 0.50 2.36 -22.14
CA GLY A 16 1.60 1.45 -21.82
C GLY A 16 2.03 1.40 -20.35
N GLN A 17 1.43 2.20 -19.45
CA GLN A 17 1.60 2.03 -18.01
C GLN A 17 0.47 1.20 -17.42
N GLU A 18 0.83 0.15 -16.68
CA GLU A 18 -0.13 -0.67 -15.97
C GLU A 18 -0.45 -0.09 -14.58
N PRO A 19 -1.68 -0.30 -14.06
CA PRO A 19 -2.03 0.11 -12.71
C PRO A 19 -1.11 -0.54 -11.69
N CYS A 20 -0.61 0.25 -10.75
CA CYS A 20 0.26 -0.26 -9.70
C CYS A 20 0.06 0.44 -8.35
N ILE A 21 0.45 -0.26 -7.31
CA ILE A 21 0.62 0.28 -5.96
C ILE A 21 1.87 -0.35 -5.36
N HIS A 22 2.74 0.52 -4.85
CA HIS A 22 4.00 0.15 -4.21
C HIS A 22 4.12 0.93 -2.91
N ILE A 23 4.39 0.21 -1.83
CA ILE A 23 4.49 0.72 -0.47
C ILE A 23 5.71 0.07 0.16
N VAL A 24 6.64 0.88 0.68
CA VAL A 24 7.82 0.42 1.43
C VAL A 24 7.70 0.83 2.88
N GLU A 25 7.92 -0.12 3.77
CA GLU A 25 7.79 -0.01 5.22
C GLU A 25 6.47 0.65 5.65
N GLY A 26 5.37 0.25 5.01
CA GLY A 26 4.03 0.78 5.26
C GLY A 26 3.50 0.39 6.63
N ARG A 27 2.83 1.34 7.30
CA ARG A 27 2.27 1.18 8.65
C ARG A 27 0.79 1.48 8.66
N HIS A 28 0.05 0.77 9.51
CA HIS A 28 -1.39 0.99 9.62
C HIS A 28 -1.67 2.29 10.40
N PRO A 29 -2.30 3.32 9.80
CA PRO A 29 -2.37 4.68 10.38
C PRO A 29 -2.96 4.75 11.80
N CYS A 30 -3.94 3.91 12.11
CA CYS A 30 -4.61 3.91 13.42
C CYS A 30 -4.01 2.92 14.44
N VAL A 31 -3.20 1.96 14.00
CA VAL A 31 -2.62 0.93 14.88
C VAL A 31 -1.21 1.31 15.29
N ASP A 32 -0.47 2.00 14.41
CA ASP A 32 0.82 2.58 14.74
C ASP A 32 0.65 3.66 15.82
N GLY A 33 1.24 3.44 17.00
CA GLY A 33 1.20 4.38 18.13
C GLY A 33 0.04 4.22 19.13
N THR A 34 -0.94 3.34 18.89
CA THR A 34 -2.05 3.11 19.83
C THR A 34 -1.88 1.88 20.72
N HIS A 35 -0.95 0.96 20.38
CA HIS A 35 -0.69 -0.21 21.22
C HIS A 35 0.18 0.14 22.43
N SER A 36 -0.37 -0.06 23.62
CA SER A 36 0.35 -0.04 24.89
C SER A 36 1.34 -1.22 25.04
N GLY A 37 1.41 -2.14 24.07
CA GLY A 37 2.04 -3.46 24.20
C GLY A 37 3.06 -3.85 23.11
N GLY A 38 3.45 -2.96 22.18
CA GLY A 38 4.50 -3.28 21.20
C GLY A 38 4.57 -2.34 19.99
N GLU A 39 5.71 -2.34 19.31
CA GLU A 39 5.94 -1.60 18.07
C GLU A 39 5.25 -2.29 16.88
N PHE A 40 4.58 -1.50 16.02
CA PHE A 40 3.98 -2.02 14.78
C PHE A 40 5.09 -2.42 13.80
N ILE A 41 5.04 -3.64 13.29
CA ILE A 41 5.97 -4.13 12.27
C ILE A 41 5.52 -3.62 10.90
N PRO A 42 6.31 -2.75 10.23
CA PRO A 42 5.96 -2.23 8.91
C PRO A 42 5.96 -3.34 7.85
N ASN A 43 5.15 -3.18 6.80
CA ASN A 43 5.00 -4.14 5.71
C ASN A 43 5.24 -3.48 4.36
N ASP A 44 5.95 -4.18 3.50
CA ASP A 44 6.07 -3.84 2.09
C ASP A 44 4.90 -4.43 1.32
N LEU A 45 4.44 -3.73 0.28
CA LEU A 45 3.43 -4.22 -0.64
C LEU A 45 3.71 -3.72 -2.05
N THR A 46 3.71 -4.66 -2.99
CA THR A 46 3.78 -4.38 -4.43
C THR A 46 2.63 -5.11 -5.11
N LEU A 47 1.87 -4.40 -5.93
CA LEU A 47 0.84 -4.96 -6.80
C LEU A 47 0.92 -4.22 -8.15
N GLY A 48 0.91 -4.96 -9.24
CA GLY A 48 1.19 -4.45 -10.58
C GLY A 48 2.68 -4.25 -10.87
N ALA A 49 3.00 -3.77 -12.07
CA ALA A 49 4.37 -3.49 -12.48
C ALA A 49 4.74 -2.01 -12.26
N LEU A 50 5.90 -1.75 -11.66
CA LEU A 50 6.51 -0.42 -11.62
C LEU A 50 7.26 -0.18 -12.94
N GLY A 51 6.65 0.58 -13.85
CA GLY A 51 7.27 1.03 -15.09
C GLY A 51 6.72 0.39 -16.35
N SER A 52 7.16 0.92 -17.50
CA SER A 52 6.67 0.59 -18.83
C SER A 52 7.44 -0.59 -19.46
N ASN A 53 7.70 -1.66 -18.71
CA ASN A 53 8.29 -2.86 -19.30
C ASN A 53 7.15 -3.77 -19.81
N PRO A 54 6.87 -3.78 -21.13
CA PRO A 54 5.76 -4.57 -21.69
C PRO A 54 5.94 -6.08 -21.54
N ASP A 55 7.17 -6.54 -21.25
CA ASP A 55 7.50 -7.95 -21.08
C ASP A 55 7.48 -8.40 -19.61
N ALA A 56 7.30 -7.48 -18.66
CA ALA A 56 7.19 -7.82 -17.25
C ALA A 56 5.77 -8.33 -16.93
N ALA A 57 5.66 -9.54 -16.39
CA ALA A 57 4.39 -10.06 -15.92
C ALA A 57 3.84 -9.18 -14.78
N SER A 58 2.80 -8.39 -15.04
CA SER A 58 2.15 -7.61 -13.98
C SER A 58 1.28 -8.50 -13.10
N GLU A 59 1.68 -8.61 -11.83
CA GLU A 59 0.90 -9.25 -10.79
C GLU A 59 -0.28 -8.35 -10.37
N ARG A 60 -1.42 -8.49 -11.06
CA ARG A 60 -2.65 -7.73 -10.75
C ARG A 60 -3.46 -8.33 -9.60
N VAL A 61 -3.07 -9.51 -9.12
CA VAL A 61 -3.76 -10.25 -8.07
C VAL A 61 -2.75 -10.80 -7.08
N LEU A 62 -2.89 -10.42 -5.80
CA LEU A 62 -2.08 -10.95 -4.70
C LEU A 62 -2.89 -11.98 -3.91
N LEU A 63 -2.43 -13.24 -3.88
CA LEU A 63 -3.01 -14.29 -3.04
C LEU A 63 -2.38 -14.24 -1.64
N LEU A 64 -3.04 -13.56 -0.71
CA LEU A 64 -2.58 -13.44 0.67
C LEU A 64 -3.09 -14.60 1.54
N SER A 65 -2.19 -15.48 1.98
CA SER A 65 -2.49 -16.60 2.88
C SER A 65 -1.73 -16.51 4.20
N GLY A 66 -2.12 -17.33 5.20
CA GLY A 66 -1.48 -17.36 6.52
C GLY A 66 -2.46 -17.64 7.67
N PRO A 67 -1.95 -17.91 8.89
CA PRO A 67 -2.76 -18.29 10.04
C PRO A 67 -3.73 -17.18 10.48
N ASN A 68 -4.79 -17.56 11.18
CA ASN A 68 -5.67 -16.59 11.83
C ASN A 68 -4.87 -15.70 12.78
N MET A 69 -5.25 -14.42 12.89
CA MET A 69 -4.52 -13.37 13.62
C MET A 69 -3.11 -13.02 13.06
N GLY A 70 -2.67 -13.62 11.95
CA GLY A 70 -1.39 -13.28 11.30
C GLY A 70 -1.33 -11.95 10.55
N GLY A 71 -2.16 -10.96 10.90
CA GLY A 71 -2.08 -9.61 10.33
C GLY A 71 -2.63 -9.42 8.89
N LYS A 72 -3.14 -10.47 8.24
CA LYS A 72 -3.66 -10.39 6.85
C LYS A 72 -4.71 -9.29 6.66
N SER A 73 -5.73 -9.24 7.52
CA SER A 73 -6.76 -8.19 7.45
C SER A 73 -6.19 -6.80 7.76
N THR A 74 -5.16 -6.72 8.61
CA THR A 74 -4.46 -5.48 8.93
C THR A 74 -3.71 -4.95 7.70
N LEU A 75 -3.00 -5.82 6.97
CA LEU A 75 -2.30 -5.45 5.73
C LEU A 75 -3.26 -4.91 4.67
N LEU A 76 -4.40 -5.59 4.46
CA LEU A 76 -5.42 -5.16 3.49
C LEU A 76 -6.03 -3.80 3.88
N ARG A 77 -6.40 -3.60 5.15
CA ARG A 77 -6.94 -2.32 5.65
C ARG A 77 -5.90 -1.20 5.57
N GLN A 78 -4.65 -1.48 5.94
CA GLN A 78 -3.53 -0.54 5.83
C GLN A 78 -3.38 -0.04 4.40
N THR A 79 -3.35 -0.95 3.42
CA THR A 79 -3.18 -0.62 2.01
C THR A 79 -4.29 0.30 1.52
N CYS A 80 -5.55 -0.02 1.86
CA CYS A 80 -6.70 0.82 1.54
C CYS A 80 -6.58 2.22 2.15
N MET A 81 -6.19 2.30 3.42
CA MET A 81 -6.02 3.59 4.11
C MET A 81 -4.89 4.42 3.51
N ILE A 82 -3.76 3.81 3.16
CA ILE A 82 -2.63 4.48 2.51
C ILE A 82 -3.05 5.04 1.13
N ALA A 83 -3.78 4.26 0.33
CA ALA A 83 -4.30 4.72 -0.96
C ALA A 83 -5.23 5.94 -0.81
N ILE A 84 -6.14 5.92 0.17
CA ILE A 84 -7.02 7.04 0.48
C ILE A 84 -6.20 8.27 0.88
N LEU A 85 -5.27 8.13 1.84
CA LEU A 85 -4.41 9.21 2.31
C LEU A 85 -3.60 9.84 1.17
N ALA A 86 -3.09 9.01 0.26
CA ALA A 86 -2.33 9.49 -0.88
C ALA A 86 -3.19 10.34 -1.83
N GLN A 87 -4.41 9.89 -2.15
CA GLN A 87 -5.29 10.59 -3.08
C GLN A 87 -5.99 11.83 -2.50
N VAL A 88 -6.04 11.99 -1.17
CA VAL A 88 -6.48 13.25 -0.54
C VAL A 88 -5.34 14.27 -0.40
N GLY A 89 -4.13 13.94 -0.86
CA GLY A 89 -2.97 14.82 -0.83
C GLY A 89 -2.22 14.85 0.52
N CYS A 90 -2.39 13.83 1.35
CA CYS A 90 -1.66 13.71 2.62
C CYS A 90 -0.32 13.00 2.45
N TYR A 91 0.60 13.23 3.40
CA TYR A 91 1.72 12.33 3.62
C TYR A 91 1.21 10.99 4.14
N VAL A 92 1.82 9.89 3.71
CA VAL A 92 1.41 8.53 4.05
C VAL A 92 2.38 7.88 5.03
N PRO A 93 1.93 6.98 5.93
CA PRO A 93 2.78 6.31 6.92
C PRO A 93 3.57 5.17 6.29
N ALA A 94 4.51 5.52 5.42
CA ALA A 94 5.41 4.62 4.71
C ALA A 94 6.73 5.36 4.43
N THR A 95 7.84 4.66 4.25
CA THR A 95 9.09 5.30 3.82
C THR A 95 9.08 5.68 2.36
N GLU A 96 8.32 4.95 1.55
CA GLU A 96 8.07 5.24 0.14
C GLU A 96 6.66 4.77 -0.23
N CYS A 97 5.98 5.53 -1.10
CA CYS A 97 4.71 5.13 -1.66
C CYS A 97 4.57 5.69 -3.08
N SER A 98 4.26 4.81 -4.02
CA SER A 98 3.90 5.17 -5.39
C SER A 98 2.67 4.39 -5.82
N LEU A 99 1.74 5.06 -6.49
CA LEU A 99 0.51 4.43 -6.97
C LEU A 99 -0.06 5.18 -8.16
N THR A 100 -0.72 4.45 -9.05
CA THR A 100 -1.64 5.03 -10.02
C THR A 100 -2.97 5.40 -9.34
N PRO A 101 -3.71 6.43 -9.82
CA PRO A 101 -5.02 6.77 -9.30
C PRO A 101 -5.97 5.57 -9.21
N VAL A 102 -6.49 5.32 -8.02
CA VAL A 102 -7.52 4.34 -7.72
C VAL A 102 -8.88 5.02 -7.81
N ASP A 103 -9.70 4.56 -8.73
CA ASP A 103 -11.06 5.05 -8.97
C ASP A 103 -12.02 4.62 -7.85
N ARG A 104 -11.87 3.39 -7.35
CA ARG A 104 -12.73 2.82 -6.32
C ARG A 104 -12.03 1.71 -5.52
N ILE A 105 -12.25 1.71 -4.21
CA ILE A 105 -11.80 0.63 -3.32
C ILE A 105 -12.98 -0.28 -3.01
N PHE A 106 -12.89 -1.54 -3.44
CA PHE A 106 -13.83 -2.58 -3.07
C PHE A 106 -13.27 -3.38 -1.90
N THR A 107 -14.08 -3.58 -0.85
CA THR A 107 -13.69 -4.41 0.28
C THR A 107 -14.76 -5.46 0.55
N ARG A 108 -14.31 -6.67 0.89
CA ARG A 108 -15.13 -7.74 1.49
C ARG A 108 -14.43 -8.22 2.74
N LEU A 109 -14.27 -7.30 3.69
CA LEU A 109 -13.64 -7.54 4.98
C LEU A 109 -14.76 -7.70 6.00
N GLY A 110 -14.99 -8.93 6.45
CA GLY A 110 -15.85 -9.22 7.60
C GLY A 110 -15.22 -8.79 8.92
#